data_AF-A0A059CMX2-F1
#
_entry.id   AF-A0A059CMX2-F1
#
_cell.length_a   1.000
_cell.length_b   1.000
_cell.length_c   1.000
_cell.angle_alpha   90.00
_cell.angle_beta   90.00
_cell.angle_gamma   90.00
#
_symmetry.space_group_name_H-M   'P 1'
#
loop_
_entity.id
_entity.type
_entity.pdbx_description
1 polymer ?
#
loop_
_entity_poly.entity_id
_entity_poly.type
_entity_poly.pdbx_seq_one_letter_code
_entity_poly.pdbx_strand_id
1 'polypeptide(L)'
;MSGWMGCLCKILILQPWTDAQPLTPMDKLKETHKKLKKKSQTYKKKASQEARKEKEFRRAGDERAASRCSEMKTLYYKQIEELENAQLLIRKKIILLEGEKARTETVDALESGEEELKKMQEVKYVLLLFSFLNSRILILLTFVSFHAMWQHFLIAAS
;
A
#
# COMPACT_ATOMS: atom_id res chain seq x y z
N MET A 1 -28.43 -28.12 -23.94
CA MET A 1 -28.12 -26.87 -23.21
C MET A 1 -26.81 -27.08 -22.44
N SER A 2 -25.75 -27.50 -23.12
CA SER A 2 -24.59 -26.67 -23.55
C SER A 2 -23.80 -26.08 -22.38
N GLY A 3 -22.90 -26.90 -21.81
CA GLY A 3 -21.88 -26.49 -20.82
C GLY A 3 -20.92 -25.38 -21.30
N TRP A 4 -21.04 -24.95 -22.56
CA TRP A 4 -20.31 -23.82 -23.12
C TRP A 4 -20.77 -22.48 -22.53
N MET A 5 -22.02 -22.35 -22.07
CA MET A 5 -22.50 -21.15 -21.38
C MET A 5 -21.85 -20.98 -19.99
N GLY A 6 -21.49 -22.07 -19.31
CA GLY A 6 -20.78 -22.03 -18.03
C GLY A 6 -19.33 -21.54 -18.17
N CYS A 7 -18.65 -21.94 -19.25
CA CYS A 7 -17.31 -21.45 -19.58
C CYS A 7 -17.32 -19.98 -20.02
N LEU A 8 -18.34 -19.56 -20.77
CA LEU A 8 -18.48 -18.16 -21.21
C LEU A 8 -18.77 -17.21 -20.03
N CYS A 9 -19.58 -17.61 -19.05
CA CYS A 9 -19.76 -16.83 -17.82
C CYS A 9 -18.45 -16.67 -17.02
N LYS A 10 -17.51 -17.62 -17.13
CA LYS A 10 -16.22 -17.56 -16.44
C LYS A 10 -15.20 -16.67 -17.16
N ILE A 11 -15.42 -16.38 -18.44
CA ILE A 11 -14.59 -15.49 -19.27
C ILE A 11 -15.11 -14.03 -19.20
N LEU A 12 -16.42 -13.82 -19.02
CA LEU A 12 -17.03 -12.49 -19.08
C LEU A 12 -16.95 -11.68 -17.77
N ILE A 13 -16.56 -12.30 -16.64
CA ILE A 13 -16.40 -11.64 -15.34
C ILE A 13 -14.91 -11.62 -14.97
N LEU A 14 -14.22 -10.62 -15.53
CA LEU A 14 -12.94 -10.02 -15.10
C LEU A 14 -12.36 -10.48 -13.74
N GLN A 15 -11.72 -11.65 -13.72
CA GLN A 15 -10.57 -11.93 -12.86
C GLN A 15 -9.57 -12.78 -13.67
N PRO A 16 -8.36 -12.29 -13.97
CA PRO A 16 -7.29 -13.19 -14.36
C PRO A 16 -7.03 -14.14 -13.17
N TRP A 17 -7.24 -15.44 -13.38
CA TRP A 17 -6.88 -16.48 -12.42
C TRP A 17 -5.36 -16.48 -12.28
N THR A 18 -4.88 -15.60 -11.41
CA THR A 18 -3.45 -15.46 -11.11
C THR A 18 -3.15 -16.45 -10.01
N ASP A 19 -3.16 -17.74 -10.35
CA ASP A 19 -2.61 -18.77 -9.49
C ASP A 19 -1.10 -18.49 -9.37
N ALA A 20 -0.69 -18.01 -8.21
CA ALA A 20 0.61 -17.46 -7.87
C ALA A 20 0.92 -16.05 -8.42
N GLN A 21 0.29 -15.05 -7.79
CA GLN A 21 0.98 -13.84 -7.31
C GLN A 21 2.53 -13.95 -7.29
N PRO A 22 3.34 -13.35 -8.18
CA PRO A 22 4.77 -13.25 -7.95
C PRO A 22 4.97 -12.60 -6.57
N LEU A 23 5.50 -13.36 -5.61
CA LEU A 23 5.69 -12.87 -4.24
C LEU A 23 6.37 -11.51 -4.29
N THR A 24 5.71 -10.50 -3.73
CA THR A 24 6.28 -9.16 -3.70
C THR A 24 7.62 -9.22 -2.93
N PRO A 25 8.56 -8.31 -3.20
CA PRO A 25 9.80 -8.23 -2.41
C PRO A 25 9.54 -8.21 -0.89
N MET A 26 8.42 -7.61 -0.48
CA MET A 26 7.94 -7.59 0.90
C MET A 26 7.59 -8.99 1.44
N ASP A 27 6.83 -9.79 0.69
CA ASP A 27 6.41 -11.12 1.12
C ASP A 27 7.60 -12.06 1.30
N LYS A 28 8.58 -11.97 0.39
CA LYS A 28 9.84 -12.73 0.48
C LYS A 28 10.62 -12.37 1.74
N LEU A 29 10.68 -11.09 2.12
CA LEU A 29 11.34 -10.64 3.35
C LEU A 29 10.58 -11.13 4.59
N LYS A 30 9.24 -11.07 4.59
CA LYS A 30 8.39 -11.56 5.69
C LYS A 30 8.52 -13.08 5.87
N GLU A 31 8.57 -13.85 4.79
CA GLU A 31 8.79 -15.29 4.84
C GLU A 31 10.20 -15.63 5.38
N THR A 32 11.22 -14.94 4.90
CA THR A 32 12.61 -15.11 5.37
C THR A 32 12.73 -14.79 6.87
N HIS A 33 12.09 -13.71 7.33
CA HIS A 33 12.00 -13.36 8.74
C HIS A 33 11.36 -14.48 9.58
N LYS A 34 10.24 -15.04 9.11
CA LYS A 34 9.56 -16.17 9.77
C LYS A 34 10.46 -17.41 9.87
N LYS A 35 11.19 -17.75 8.80
CA LYS A 35 12.16 -18.86 8.79
C LYS A 35 13.29 -18.63 9.79
N LEU A 36 13.87 -17.43 9.81
CA LEU A 36 14.94 -17.07 10.75
C LEU A 36 14.46 -17.09 12.21
N LYS A 37 13.23 -16.63 12.48
CA LYS A 37 12.61 -16.70 13.81
C LYS A 37 12.48 -18.14 14.31
N LYS A 38 12.00 -19.05 13.46
CA LYS A 38 11.90 -20.48 13.79
C LYS A 38 13.27 -21.11 14.02
N LYS A 39 14.27 -20.76 13.20
CA LYS A 39 15.66 -21.25 13.33
C LYS A 39 16.28 -20.80 14.66
N SER A 40 16.18 -19.51 15.00
CA SER A 40 16.64 -18.97 16.29
C SER A 40 15.99 -19.68 17.49
N GLN A 41 14.67 -19.89 17.46
CA GLN A 41 13.96 -20.60 18.53
C GLN A 41 14.44 -22.06 18.68
N THR A 42 14.77 -22.73 17.57
CA THR A 42 15.31 -24.09 17.59
C THR A 42 16.69 -24.12 18.24
N TYR A 43 17.57 -23.16 17.93
CA TYR A 43 18.88 -23.07 18.57
C TYR A 43 18.80 -22.71 20.06
N LYS A 44 17.87 -21.84 20.47
CA LYS A 44 17.61 -21.55 21.89
C LYS A 44 17.24 -22.83 22.66
N LYS A 45 16.38 -23.68 22.07
CA LYS A 45 16.04 -24.99 22.64
C LYS A 45 17.26 -25.90 22.72
N LYS A 46 18.07 -26.00 21.67
CA LYS A 46 19.31 -26.81 21.67
C LYS A 46 20.32 -26.33 22.72
N ALA A 47 20.52 -25.02 22.86
CA ALA A 47 21.38 -24.44 23.89
C ALA A 47 20.89 -24.79 25.31
N SER A 48 19.57 -24.74 25.54
CA SER A 48 19.00 -25.15 26.84
C SER A 48 19.16 -26.65 27.13
N GLN A 49 19.08 -27.50 26.10
CA GLN A 49 19.30 -28.94 26.24
C GLN A 49 20.76 -29.21 26.59
N GLU A 50 21.69 -28.52 25.93
CA GLU A 50 23.11 -28.69 26.20
C GLU A 50 23.50 -28.19 27.59
N ALA A 51 22.89 -27.10 28.07
CA ALA A 51 23.04 -26.63 29.45
C ALA A 51 22.49 -27.62 30.49
N ARG A 52 21.47 -28.41 30.14
CA ARG A 52 20.95 -29.46 31.02
C ARG A 52 21.89 -30.66 31.06
N LYS A 53 22.38 -31.12 29.90
CA LYS A 53 23.37 -32.20 29.81
C LYS A 53 24.67 -31.85 30.52
N GLU A 54 25.14 -30.62 30.38
CA GLU A 54 26.33 -30.12 31.08
C GLU A 54 26.18 -30.29 32.60
N LYS A 55 25.02 -29.93 33.17
CA LYS A 55 24.74 -30.11 34.60
C LYS A 55 24.69 -31.59 35.00
N GLU A 56 24.15 -32.46 34.15
CA GLU A 56 24.08 -33.90 34.38
C GLU A 56 25.49 -34.53 34.38
N PHE A 57 26.35 -34.16 33.42
CA PHE A 57 27.74 -34.63 33.37
C PHE A 57 28.61 -34.12 34.52
N ARG A 58 28.43 -32.85 34.93
CA ARG A 58 29.11 -32.32 36.13
C ARG A 58 28.70 -33.08 37.40
N ARG A 59 27.42 -33.45 37.54
CA ARG A 59 26.95 -34.28 38.67
C ARG A 59 27.50 -35.70 38.64
N ALA A 60 27.73 -36.24 37.43
CA ALA A 60 28.33 -37.55 37.23
C ALA A 60 29.87 -37.56 37.35
N GLY A 61 30.51 -36.39 37.52
CA GLY A 61 31.98 -36.28 37.58
C GLY A 61 32.70 -36.41 36.24
N ASP A 62 31.97 -36.41 35.11
CA ASP A 62 32.57 -36.46 33.77
C ASP A 62 32.86 -35.05 33.25
N GLU A 63 34.02 -34.52 33.65
CA GLU A 63 34.50 -33.19 33.26
C GLU A 63 34.73 -33.04 31.75
N ARG A 64 35.08 -34.13 31.04
CA ARG A 64 35.32 -34.07 29.59
C ARG A 64 34.02 -33.88 28.83
N ALA A 65 32.99 -34.66 29.18
CA ALA A 65 31.67 -34.52 28.58
C ALA A 65 31.04 -33.16 28.93
N ALA A 66 31.20 -32.70 30.18
CA ALA A 66 30.73 -31.38 30.60
C ALA A 66 31.39 -30.23 29.81
N SER A 67 32.72 -30.29 29.61
CA SER A 67 33.44 -29.29 28.81
C SER A 67 32.94 -29.24 27.36
N ARG A 68 32.76 -30.41 26.72
CA ARG A 68 32.20 -30.49 25.37
C ARG A 68 30.80 -29.90 25.26
N CYS A 69 29.94 -30.15 26.25
CA CYS A 69 28.62 -29.52 26.31
C CYS A 69 28.71 -27.99 26.44
N SER A 70 29.68 -27.47 27.21
CA SER A 70 29.91 -26.03 27.36
C SER A 70 30.36 -25.36 26.04
N GLU A 71 31.23 -26.02 25.27
CA GLU A 71 31.66 -25.57 23.94
C GLU A 71 30.49 -25.53 22.95
N MET A 72 29.69 -26.61 22.90
CA MET A 72 28.51 -26.69 22.02
C MET A 72 27.45 -25.63 22.38
N LYS A 73 27.23 -25.41 23.69
CA LYS A 73 26.35 -24.35 24.19
C LYS A 73 26.82 -22.97 23.69
N THR A 74 28.12 -22.68 23.79
CA THR A 74 28.72 -21.42 23.33
C THR A 74 28.57 -21.23 21.82
N LEU A 75 28.78 -22.29 21.03
CA LEU A 75 28.56 -22.27 19.59
C LEU A 75 27.11 -21.92 19.24
N TYR A 76 26.13 -22.51 19.95
CA TYR A 76 24.72 -22.17 19.74
C TYR A 76 24.39 -20.73 20.10
N TYR A 77 24.98 -20.17 21.16
CA TYR A 77 24.77 -18.76 21.50
C TYR A 77 25.30 -17.82 20.42
N LYS A 78 26.50 -18.06 19.89
CA LYS A 78 27.04 -17.27 18.76
C LYS A 78 26.11 -17.32 17.54
N GLN A 79 25.62 -18.52 17.20
CA GLN A 79 24.67 -18.69 16.11
C GLN A 79 23.33 -17.98 16.36
N ILE A 80 22.85 -17.94 17.61
CA ILE A 80 21.63 -17.20 17.96
C ILE A 80 21.84 -15.70 17.75
N GLU A 81 22.97 -15.15 18.18
CA GLU A 81 23.32 -13.73 18.02
C GLU A 81 23.39 -13.33 16.54
N GLU A 82 24.09 -14.11 15.71
CA GLU A 82 24.14 -13.89 14.26
C GLU A 82 22.73 -13.90 13.62
N LEU A 83 21.88 -14.85 14.02
CA LEU A 83 20.51 -14.93 13.53
C LEU A 83 19.64 -13.76 14.01
N GLU A 84 19.85 -13.27 15.23
CA GLU A 84 19.14 -12.10 15.77
C GLU A 84 19.57 -10.81 15.05
N ASN A 85 20.85 -10.64 14.75
CA ASN A 85 21.36 -9.55 13.92
C ASN A 85 20.76 -9.58 12.52
N ALA A 86 20.73 -10.75 11.87
CA ALA A 86 20.07 -10.90 10.57
C ALA A 86 18.57 -10.58 10.61
N GLN A 87 17.86 -10.97 11.68
CA GLN A 87 16.45 -10.60 11.86
C GLN A 87 16.26 -9.09 12.01
N LEU A 88 17.13 -8.39 12.73
CA LEU A 88 17.06 -6.94 12.87
C LEU A 88 17.23 -6.24 11.52
N LEU A 89 18.19 -6.70 10.70
CA LEU A 89 18.40 -6.16 9.36
C LEU A 89 17.19 -6.36 8.45
N ILE A 90 16.57 -7.54 8.46
CA ILE A 90 15.37 -7.81 7.65
C ILE A 90 14.18 -6.97 8.13
N ARG A 91 13.97 -6.82 9.44
CA ARG A 91 12.92 -5.94 9.97
C ARG A 91 13.11 -4.50 9.53
N LYS A 92 14.35 -3.98 9.55
CA LYS A 92 14.65 -2.64 9.05
C LYS A 92 14.25 -2.47 7.59
N LYS A 93 14.55 -3.46 6.74
CA LYS A 93 14.15 -3.45 5.31
C LYS A 93 12.64 -3.48 5.12
N ILE A 94 11.92 -4.26 5.93
CA ILE A 94 10.45 -4.30 5.89
C ILE A 94 9.87 -2.92 6.21
N ILE A 95 10.34 -2.28 7.30
CA ILE A 95 9.88 -0.94 7.69
C ILE A 95 10.16 0.09 6.60
N LEU A 96 11.34 0.05 5.99
CA LEU A 96 11.70 0.98 4.90
C LEU A 96 10.75 0.85 3.72
N LEU A 97 10.51 -0.37 3.26
CA LEU A 97 9.63 -0.64 2.12
C LEU A 97 8.15 -0.32 2.45
N GLU A 98 7.70 -0.55 3.68
CA GLU A 98 6.35 -0.17 4.13
C GLU A 98 6.21 1.37 4.15
N GLY A 99 7.25 2.08 4.57
CA GLY A 99 7.28 3.55 4.52
C GLY A 99 7.34 4.11 3.10
N GLU A 100 8.10 3.50 2.20
CA GLU A 100 8.11 3.86 0.78
C GLU A 100 6.73 3.67 0.14
N LYS A 101 6.06 2.55 0.42
CA LYS A 101 4.71 2.27 -0.08
C LYS A 101 3.68 3.29 0.43
N ALA A 102 3.72 3.63 1.72
CA ALA A 102 2.84 4.66 2.26
C ALA A 102 3.07 6.03 1.59
N ARG A 103 4.33 6.38 1.28
CA ARG A 103 4.64 7.63 0.57
C ARG A 103 4.11 7.63 -0.86
N THR A 104 4.27 6.56 -1.61
CA THR A 104 3.74 6.48 -2.97
C THR A 104 2.22 6.62 -2.98
N GLU A 105 1.52 5.93 -2.06
CA GLU A 105 0.06 6.06 -1.92
C GLU A 105 -0.38 7.50 -1.60
N THR A 106 0.37 8.23 -0.76
CA THR A 106 0.07 9.65 -0.50
C THR A 106 0.38 10.57 -1.66
N VAL A 107 1.44 10.30 -2.42
CA VAL A 107 1.79 11.09 -3.61
C VAL A 107 0.75 10.90 -4.70
N ASP A 108 0.35 9.65 -4.96
CA ASP A 108 -0.70 9.33 -5.94
C ASP A 108 -2.03 10.01 -5.58
N ALA A 109 -2.39 10.04 -4.29
CA ALA A 109 -3.58 10.74 -3.82
C ALA A 109 -3.47 12.27 -4.01
N LEU A 110 -2.29 12.85 -3.79
CA LEU A 110 -2.06 14.29 -4.02
C LEU A 110 -2.15 14.65 -5.49
N GLU A 111 -1.56 13.84 -6.38
CA GLU A 111 -1.63 14.06 -7.83
C GLU A 111 -3.07 13.97 -8.35
N SER A 112 -3.83 12.95 -7.93
CA SER A 112 -5.26 12.84 -8.23
C SER A 112 -6.05 14.05 -7.71
N GLY A 113 -5.75 14.52 -6.49
CA GLY A 113 -6.38 15.70 -5.92
C GLY A 113 -6.04 16.99 -6.69
N GLU A 114 -4.79 17.15 -7.11
CA GLU A 114 -4.37 18.29 -7.94
C GLU A 114 -5.10 18.30 -9.29
N GLU A 115 -5.23 17.14 -9.94
CA GLU A 115 -5.99 17.01 -11.19
C GLU A 115 -7.47 17.36 -11.02
N GLU A 116 -8.10 16.90 -9.94
CA GLU A 116 -9.49 17.24 -9.63
C GLU A 116 -9.67 18.75 -9.39
N LEU A 117 -8.73 19.38 -8.66
CA LEU A 117 -8.73 20.82 -8.42
C LEU A 117 -8.58 21.63 -9.70
N LYS A 118 -7.71 21.21 -10.64
CA LYS A 118 -7.57 21.85 -11.95
C LYS A 118 -8.87 21.78 -12.75
N LYS A 119 -9.48 20.60 -12.84
CA LYS A 119 -10.78 20.41 -13.53
C LYS A 119 -11.87 21.29 -12.92
N MET A 120 -11.93 21.35 -11.59
CA MET A 120 -12.90 22.20 -10.88
C MET A 120 -12.67 23.69 -11.19
N GLN A 121 -11.41 24.12 -11.26
CA GLN A 121 -11.07 25.50 -11.56
C GLN A 121 -11.49 25.87 -13.00
N GLU A 122 -11.25 25.01 -13.98
CA GLU A 122 -11.70 25.20 -15.37
C GLU A 122 -13.22 25.35 -15.46
N VAL A 123 -13.97 24.43 -14.82
CA VAL A 123 -15.44 24.47 -14.78
C VAL A 123 -15.94 25.79 -14.18
N LYS A 124 -15.29 26.27 -13.12
CA LYS A 124 -15.66 27.54 -12.48
C LYS A 124 -15.54 28.73 -13.44
N TYR A 125 -14.47 28.81 -14.25
CA TYR A 125 -14.33 29.88 -15.24
C TYR A 125 -15.40 29.81 -16.32
N VAL A 126 -15.73 28.61 -16.80
CA VAL A 126 -16.79 28.42 -17.81
C VAL A 126 -18.15 28.86 -17.28
N LEU A 127 -18.49 28.51 -16.04
CA LEU A 127 -19.75 28.93 -15.41
C LEU A 127 -19.84 30.45 -15.21
N LEU A 128 -18.73 31.10 -14.81
CA LEU A 128 -18.67 32.55 -14.68
C LEU A 128 -18.81 33.27 -16.03
N LEU A 129 -18.17 32.75 -17.09
CA LEU A 129 -18.33 33.30 -18.43
C LEU A 129 -19.76 33.13 -18.93
N PHE A 130 -20.36 31.96 -18.72
CA PHE A 130 -21.74 31.68 -19.11
C PHE A 130 -22.74 32.61 -18.40
N SER A 131 -22.60 32.82 -17.09
CA SER A 131 -23.47 33.74 -16.34
C SER A 131 -23.33 35.19 -16.82
N PHE A 132 -22.10 35.65 -17.05
CA PHE A 132 -21.84 37.00 -17.55
C PHE A 132 -22.41 37.22 -18.97
N LEU A 133 -22.26 36.23 -19.85
CA LEU A 133 -22.83 36.27 -21.20
C LEU A 133 -24.36 36.32 -21.14
N ASN A 134 -24.96 35.48 -20.30
CA ASN A 134 -26.42 35.40 -20.16
C ASN A 134 -27.00 36.72 -19.62
N SER A 135 -26.35 37.35 -18.63
CA SER A 135 -26.74 38.68 -18.14
C SER A 135 -26.64 39.76 -19.23
N ARG A 136 -25.58 39.75 -20.05
CA ARG A 136 -25.43 40.71 -21.17
C ARG A 136 -26.50 40.54 -22.22
N ILE A 137 -26.81 39.30 -22.61
CA ILE A 137 -27.88 39.00 -23.57
C ILE A 137 -29.22 39.51 -23.04
N LEU A 138 -29.52 39.27 -21.76
CA LEU A 138 -30.75 39.74 -21.14
C LEU A 138 -30.89 41.28 -21.19
N ILE A 139 -29.81 42.01 -20.89
CA ILE A 139 -29.80 43.49 -20.97
C ILE A 139 -30.00 43.98 -22.41
N LEU A 140 -29.40 43.30 -23.40
CA LEU A 140 -29.59 43.68 -24.81
C LEU A 140 -31.05 43.44 -25.25
N LEU A 141 -31.67 42.32 -24.83
CA LEU A 141 -33.07 42.02 -25.13
C LEU A 141 -34.03 43.05 -24.53
N THR A 142 -33.80 43.50 -23.30
CA THR A 142 -34.63 44.54 -22.68
C THR A 142 -34.46 45.89 -23.38
N PHE A 143 -33.23 46.24 -23.79
CA PHE A 143 -32.97 47.47 -24.54
C PHE A 143 -33.65 47.47 -25.92
N VAL A 144 -33.56 46.36 -26.66
CA VAL A 144 -34.24 46.20 -27.96
C VAL A 144 -35.76 46.28 -27.79
N SER A 145 -36.31 45.63 -26.76
CA SER A 145 -37.75 45.67 -26.46
C SER A 145 -38.22 47.09 -26.11
N PHE A 146 -37.44 47.83 -25.31
CA PHE A 146 -37.74 49.22 -24.96
C PHE A 146 -37.67 50.15 -26.18
N HIS A 147 -36.68 49.96 -27.05
CA HIS A 147 -36.56 50.72 -28.28
C HIS A 147 -37.74 50.48 -29.23
N ALA A 148 -38.16 49.22 -29.40
CA ALA A 148 -39.34 48.87 -30.20
C ALA A 148 -40.61 49.52 -29.64
N MET A 149 -40.81 49.47 -28.32
CA MET A 149 -41.95 50.12 -27.65
C MET A 149 -41.94 51.64 -27.85
N TRP A 150 -40.77 52.28 -27.76
CA TRP A 150 -40.61 53.71 -28.00
C TRP A 150 -40.94 54.10 -29.45
N GLN A 151 -40.51 53.31 -30.43
CA GLN A 151 -40.85 53.55 -31.84
C GLN A 151 -42.36 53.44 -32.08
N HIS A 152 -43.03 52.43 -31.52
CA HIS A 152 -44.50 52.31 -31.60
C HIS A 152 -45.21 53.52 -30.98
N PHE A 153 -44.73 54.04 -29.84
CA PHE A 153 -45.30 55.22 -29.21
C PHE A 153 -45.16 56.47 -30.07
N LEU A 154 -44.00 56.68 -30.70
CA LEU A 154 -43.79 57.81 -31.62
C LEU A 154 -44.69 57.74 -32.86
N ILE A 155 -44.87 56.56 -33.44
CA ILE A 155 -45.77 56.35 -34.60
C ILE A 155 -47.24 56.61 -34.20
N ALA A 156 -47.65 56.21 -33.00
CA ALA A 156 -49.01 56.46 -32.52
C ALA A 156 -49.29 57.94 -32.18
N ALA A 157 -48.25 58.75 -32.00
CA ALA A 157 -48.34 60.17 -31.65
C ALA A 157 -48.28 61.13 -32.87
N SER A 158 -48.04 60.63 -34.09
CA SER A 158 -48.10 61.39 -35.35
C SER A 158 -49.43 61.20 -36.07
#